data_AF-A0A257N7V6-F1
#
_entry.id   AF-A0A257N7V6-F1
#
_cell.length_a   1.000
_cell.length_b   1.000
_cell.length_c   1.000
_cell.angle_alpha   90.00
_cell.angle_beta   90.00
_cell.angle_gamma   90.00
#
_symmetry.space_group_name_H-M   'P 1'
#
loop_
_entity.id
_entity.type
_entity.pdbx_description
1 polymer ?
#
loop_
_entity_poly.entity_id
_entity_poly.type
_entity_poly.pdbx_seq_one_letter_code
_entity_poly.pdbx_strand_id
1 'polypeptide(L)'
;MKRFFLLILSLWKQKLKIYFVAALIGAIIGVLLLAPIYDYVDSQKQEDTIASAFDFMWGQIIELLKGNIPKNNFILFYAEIGAMLGLLTLGIYSFLHKRLHRIDLLKMELDRDIPSIIRQGEGPFLEFKSTFRWDMEQSRTNRQLEGVVLKSLAGFLNSNHGGTLLIGVADDGEIIGLENDYQTLKKPNQDGFEQVIMSAIAANLGADLCSHVSILFHVIDNKTICRLIVSPSARPVYLNQGNNPKLYIRTGGATRDLNIQEALEFSSIRWNRTNY
;
A
#
# COMPACT_ATOMS: atom_id res chain seq x y z
N MET A 1 -10.75 -2.31 25.81
CA MET A 1 -9.35 -1.93 26.08
C MET A 1 -8.39 -3.12 26.15
N LYS A 2 -8.61 -4.16 26.98
CA LYS A 2 -7.69 -5.31 27.11
C LYS A 2 -7.42 -6.09 25.81
N ARG A 3 -8.42 -6.30 24.94
CA ARG A 3 -8.24 -7.05 23.66
C ARG A 3 -7.47 -6.28 22.59
N PHE A 4 -7.64 -4.95 22.51
CA PHE A 4 -6.87 -4.08 21.62
C PHE A 4 -5.38 -4.07 21.99
N PHE A 5 -5.10 -4.02 23.30
CA PHE A 5 -3.74 -4.14 23.82
C PHE A 5 -3.10 -5.49 23.48
N LEU A 6 -3.85 -6.60 23.58
CA LEU A 6 -3.37 -7.94 23.20
C LEU A 6 -3.08 -8.08 21.70
N LEU A 7 -3.89 -7.44 20.84
CA LEU A 7 -3.68 -7.40 19.39
C LEU A 7 -2.41 -6.63 19.03
N ILE A 8 -2.23 -5.43 19.61
CA ILE A 8 -0.99 -4.67 19.47
C ILE A 8 0.20 -5.50 19.93
N LEU A 9 0.09 -6.16 21.08
CA LEU A 9 1.14 -7.03 21.62
C LEU A 9 1.48 -8.18 20.67
N SER A 10 0.48 -8.80 20.02
CA SER A 10 0.68 -9.91 19.07
C SER A 10 1.38 -9.47 17.78
N LEU A 11 1.00 -8.32 17.22
CA LEU A 11 1.62 -7.73 16.03
C LEU A 11 3.05 -7.27 16.35
N TRP A 12 3.25 -6.71 17.55
CA TRP A 12 4.56 -6.33 18.04
C TRP A 12 5.45 -7.57 18.22
N LYS A 13 4.91 -8.67 18.75
CA LYS A 13 5.61 -9.95 18.91
C LYS A 13 6.01 -10.57 17.56
N GLN A 14 5.15 -10.48 16.54
CA GLN A 14 5.47 -10.97 15.19
C GLN A 14 6.57 -10.13 14.53
N LYS A 15 6.47 -8.79 14.60
CA LYS A 15 7.53 -7.91 14.11
C LYS A 15 8.84 -8.15 14.85
N LEU A 16 8.80 -8.26 16.17
CA LEU A 16 9.96 -8.52 17.02
C LEU A 16 10.64 -9.84 16.65
N LYS A 17 9.87 -10.89 16.32
CA LYS A 17 10.41 -12.17 15.83
C LYS A 17 11.21 -11.98 14.53
N ILE A 18 10.70 -11.21 13.58
CA ILE A 18 11.39 -10.99 12.29
C ILE A 18 12.69 -10.20 12.51
N TYR A 19 12.67 -9.15 13.33
CA TYR A 19 13.88 -8.40 13.67
C TYR A 19 14.90 -9.24 14.45
N PHE A 20 14.44 -10.08 15.38
CA PHE A 20 15.30 -11.00 16.13
C PHE A 20 15.96 -12.04 15.21
N VAL A 21 15.21 -12.63 14.29
CA VAL A 21 15.75 -13.58 13.30
C VAL A 21 16.76 -12.89 12.38
N ALA A 22 16.48 -11.67 11.91
CA ALA A 22 17.42 -10.92 11.09
C ALA A 22 18.71 -10.54 11.84
N ALA A 23 18.62 -10.17 13.11
CA ALA A 23 19.79 -9.92 13.95
C ALA A 23 20.61 -11.19 14.18
N LEU A 24 19.96 -12.33 14.42
CA LEU A 24 20.63 -13.62 14.62
C LEU A 24 21.35 -14.09 13.35
N ILE A 25 20.67 -14.03 12.19
CA ILE A 25 21.27 -14.36 10.89
C ILE A 25 22.43 -13.41 10.60
N GLY A 26 22.26 -12.11 10.84
CA GLY A 26 23.32 -11.12 10.69
C GLY A 26 24.53 -11.42 11.57
N ALA A 27 24.32 -11.77 12.84
CA ALA A 27 25.39 -12.11 13.78
C ALA A 27 26.18 -13.34 13.33
N ILE A 28 25.48 -14.39 12.88
CA ILE A 28 26.10 -15.61 12.36
C ILE A 28 26.95 -15.28 11.12
N ILE A 29 26.40 -14.53 10.17
CA ILE A 29 27.14 -14.12 8.96
C ILE A 29 28.34 -13.24 9.32
N GLY A 30 28.18 -12.32 10.28
CA GLY A 30 29.26 -11.46 10.76
C GLY A 30 30.44 -12.25 11.31
N VAL A 31 30.18 -13.26 12.16
CA VAL A 31 31.24 -14.13 12.71
C VAL A 31 31.89 -14.98 11.61
N LEU A 32 31.09 -15.57 10.72
CA LEU A 32 31.61 -16.48 9.69
C LEU A 32 32.38 -15.79 8.56
N LEU A 33 32.14 -14.49 8.32
CA LEU A 33 32.84 -13.73 7.28
C LEU A 33 33.91 -12.81 7.85
N LEU A 34 33.61 -12.01 8.88
CA LEU A 34 34.53 -10.98 9.36
C LEU A 34 35.69 -11.56 10.17
N ALA A 35 35.44 -12.59 10.98
CA ALA A 35 36.49 -13.20 11.79
C ALA A 35 37.59 -13.81 10.93
N PRO A 36 37.28 -14.62 9.89
CA PRO A 36 38.33 -15.19 9.07
C PRO A 36 39.04 -14.19 8.15
N ILE A 37 38.35 -13.13 7.72
CA ILE A 37 38.98 -12.06 6.94
C ILE A 37 39.99 -11.29 7.78
N TYR A 38 39.66 -10.99 9.05
CA TYR A 38 40.58 -10.31 9.95
C TYR A 38 41.81 -11.16 10.24
N ASP A 39 41.62 -12.43 10.61
CA ASP A 39 42.72 -13.33 10.93
C ASP A 39 43.59 -13.62 9.69
N TYR A 40 43.01 -13.63 8.48
CA TYR A 40 43.76 -13.70 7.23
C TYR A 40 44.65 -12.47 7.03
N VAL A 41 44.09 -11.26 7.19
CA VAL A 41 44.85 -10.00 7.05
C VAL A 41 45.95 -9.89 8.11
N ASP A 42 45.73 -10.41 9.32
CA ASP A 42 46.73 -10.46 10.37
C ASP A 42 47.85 -11.47 10.04
N SER A 43 47.49 -12.67 9.56
CA SER A 43 48.46 -13.70 9.15
C SER A 43 49.37 -13.25 7.98
N GLN A 44 48.81 -12.51 7.01
CA GLN A 44 49.56 -11.93 5.88
C GLN A 44 50.51 -10.81 6.29
N LYS A 45 50.29 -10.16 7.43
CA LYS A 45 51.25 -9.19 7.98
C LYS A 45 52.44 -9.87 8.65
N GLN A 46 52.31 -11.16 8.96
CA GLN A 46 53.25 -11.88 9.80
C GLN A 46 54.06 -12.93 9.03
N GLU A 47 53.54 -13.45 7.91
CA GLU A 47 54.26 -14.34 7.00
C GLU A 47 54.06 -13.90 5.53
N ASP A 48 55.14 -13.88 4.74
CA ASP A 48 55.18 -13.59 3.29
C ASP A 48 54.48 -14.67 2.42
N THR A 49 53.47 -15.36 2.95
CA THR A 49 52.81 -16.48 2.29
C THR A 49 51.45 -16.06 1.75
N ILE A 50 51.34 -15.95 0.42
CA ILE A 50 50.08 -15.61 -0.27
C ILE A 50 49.18 -16.85 -0.36
N ALA A 51 48.56 -17.25 0.75
CA ALA A 51 47.41 -18.14 0.71
C ALA A 51 46.20 -17.41 0.11
N SER A 52 45.31 -18.09 -0.61
CA SER A 52 44.06 -17.46 -1.06
C SER A 52 43.18 -17.14 0.13
N ALA A 53 42.69 -15.89 0.22
CA ALA A 53 41.78 -15.45 1.29
C ALA A 53 40.56 -16.37 1.45
N PHE A 54 40.10 -16.97 0.34
CA PHE A 54 38.97 -17.88 0.34
C PHE A 54 39.30 -19.23 1.00
N ASP A 55 40.48 -19.80 0.74
CA ASP A 55 40.90 -21.10 1.28
C ASP A 55 41.17 -21.01 2.78
N PHE A 56 41.79 -19.90 3.22
CA PHE A 56 41.99 -19.60 4.64
C PHE A 56 40.64 -19.42 5.36
N MET A 57 39.74 -18.61 4.79
CA MET A 57 38.40 -18.39 5.35
C MET A 57 37.63 -19.71 5.48
N TRP A 58 37.67 -20.57 4.46
CA TRP A 58 36.97 -21.85 4.46
C TRP A 58 37.53 -22.80 5.53
N GLY A 59 38.85 -22.87 5.69
CA GLY A 59 39.50 -23.68 6.72
C GLY A 59 39.10 -23.25 8.13
N GLN A 60 39.00 -21.95 8.37
CA GLN A 60 38.66 -21.41 9.68
C GLN A 60 37.18 -21.59 10.05
N ILE A 61 36.27 -21.51 9.07
CA ILE A 61 34.85 -21.83 9.27
C ILE A 61 34.69 -23.29 9.73
N ILE A 62 35.44 -24.22 9.13
CA ILE A 62 35.41 -25.65 9.49
C ILE A 62 35.90 -25.87 10.92
N GLU A 63 36.96 -25.19 11.36
CA GLU A 63 37.46 -25.28 12.73
C GLU A 63 36.48 -24.69 13.76
N LEU A 64 35.82 -23.57 13.43
CA LEU A 64 34.74 -23.01 14.25
C LEU A 64 33.55 -23.96 14.39
N LEU A 65 33.15 -24.65 13.31
CA LEU A 65 32.08 -25.66 13.34
C LEU A 65 32.44 -26.91 14.15
N LYS A 66 33.73 -27.26 14.23
CA LYS A 66 34.24 -28.35 15.07
C LYS A 66 34.33 -27.98 16.56
N GLY A 67 34.05 -26.73 16.92
CA GLY A 67 34.10 -26.25 18.31
C GLY A 67 35.47 -25.75 18.76
N ASN A 68 36.44 -25.66 17.85
CA ASN A 68 37.76 -25.07 18.12
C ASN A 68 37.66 -23.55 17.99
N ILE A 69 37.15 -22.91 19.05
CA ILE A 69 37.02 -21.46 19.10
C ILE A 69 38.41 -20.86 19.34
N PRO A 70 38.95 -20.03 18.41
CA PRO A 70 40.22 -19.36 18.64
C PRO A 70 40.12 -18.50 19.90
N LYS A 71 41.17 -18.49 20.73
CA LYS A 71 41.21 -17.76 22.02
C LYS A 71 41.09 -16.24 21.91
N ASN A 72 40.88 -15.69 20.71
CA ASN A 72 40.79 -14.26 20.47
C ASN A 72 39.39 -13.72 20.83
N ASN A 73 39.34 -12.69 21.67
CA ASN A 73 38.12 -12.10 22.23
C ASN A 73 37.22 -11.36 21.20
N PHE A 74 37.57 -11.34 19.92
CA PHE A 74 36.89 -10.53 18.91
C PHE A 74 35.64 -11.18 18.28
N ILE A 75 35.34 -12.44 18.60
CA ILE A 75 34.13 -13.14 18.08
C ILE A 75 32.85 -12.40 18.45
N LEU A 76 32.77 -11.90 19.69
CA LEU A 76 31.61 -11.13 20.15
C LEU A 76 31.46 -9.82 19.36
N PHE A 77 32.58 -9.15 19.06
CA PHE A 77 32.61 -7.93 18.27
C PHE A 77 32.13 -8.16 16.82
N TYR A 78 32.54 -9.26 16.17
CA TYR A 78 32.05 -9.59 14.82
C TYR A 78 30.56 -9.99 14.81
N ALA A 79 30.09 -10.65 15.86
CA ALA A 79 28.66 -10.95 16.03
C ALA A 79 27.82 -9.67 16.18
N GLU A 80 28.31 -8.68 16.94
CA GLU A 80 27.64 -7.39 17.12
C GLU A 80 27.54 -6.59 15.81
N ILE A 81 28.63 -6.50 15.05
CA ILE A 81 28.63 -5.84 13.73
C ILE A 81 27.69 -6.56 12.76
N GLY A 82 27.76 -7.89 12.72
CA GLY A 82 26.87 -8.70 11.90
C GLY A 82 25.39 -8.48 12.23
N ALA A 83 25.04 -8.48 13.52
CA ALA A 83 23.68 -8.21 13.98
C ALA A 83 23.19 -6.83 13.56
N MET A 84 24.04 -5.81 13.69
CA MET A 84 23.73 -4.43 13.30
C MET A 84 23.49 -4.31 11.79
N LEU A 85 24.33 -4.94 10.96
CA LEU A 85 24.16 -4.98 9.51
C LEU A 85 22.90 -5.75 9.09
N GLY A 86 22.56 -6.85 9.76
CA GLY A 86 21.34 -7.62 9.51
C GLY A 86 20.07 -6.81 9.78
N LEU A 87 20.04 -6.08 10.91
CA LEU A 87 18.94 -5.16 11.24
C LEU A 87 18.82 -4.00 10.25
N LEU A 88 19.95 -3.39 9.87
CA LEU A 88 20.00 -2.31 8.90
C LEU A 88 19.50 -2.77 7.52
N THR A 89 19.93 -3.95 7.06
CA THR A 89 19.50 -4.56 5.81
C THR A 89 17.99 -4.83 5.80
N LEU A 90 17.45 -5.41 6.88
CA LEU A 90 16.01 -5.63 7.01
C LEU A 90 15.22 -4.30 7.02
N GLY A 91 15.75 -3.28 7.70
CA GLY A 91 15.18 -1.94 7.72
C GLY A 91 15.06 -1.35 6.31
N ILE A 92 16.16 -1.35 5.57
CA ILE A 92 16.22 -0.87 4.18
C ILE A 92 15.32 -1.71 3.27
N TYR A 93 15.38 -3.04 3.36
CA TYR A 93 14.51 -3.94 2.59
C TYR A 93 13.03 -3.64 2.83
N SER A 94 12.62 -3.54 4.10
CA SER A 94 11.22 -3.27 4.47
C SER A 94 10.76 -1.88 4.00
N PHE A 95 11.66 -0.92 3.93
CA PHE A 95 11.39 0.43 3.44
C PHE A 95 11.28 0.47 1.91
N LEU A 96 12.23 -0.14 1.20
CA LEU A 96 12.26 -0.21 -0.26
C LEU A 96 11.09 -1.04 -0.79
N HIS A 97 10.82 -2.21 -0.22
CA HIS A 97 9.78 -3.11 -0.70
C HIS A 97 8.37 -2.51 -0.59
N LYS A 98 8.10 -1.72 0.47
CA LYS A 98 6.85 -0.96 0.58
C LYS A 98 6.70 0.12 -0.49
N ARG A 99 7.82 0.75 -0.90
CA ARG A 99 7.81 1.75 -1.97
C ARG A 99 7.69 1.10 -3.35
N LEU A 100 8.39 -0.02 -3.58
CA LEU A 100 8.39 -0.76 -4.84
C LEU A 100 7.03 -1.38 -5.16
N HIS A 101 6.36 -2.02 -4.18
CA HIS A 101 5.02 -2.56 -4.41
C HIS A 101 3.99 -1.50 -4.82
N ARG A 102 4.15 -0.26 -4.34
CA ARG A 102 3.29 0.85 -4.77
C ARG A 102 3.56 1.21 -6.22
N ILE A 103 4.83 1.22 -6.63
CA ILE A 103 5.24 1.52 -8.01
C ILE A 103 4.76 0.42 -8.96
N ASP A 104 4.93 -0.86 -8.62
CA ASP A 104 4.50 -1.98 -9.47
C ASP A 104 2.99 -2.01 -9.67
N LEU A 105 2.22 -1.68 -8.63
CA LEU A 105 0.76 -1.59 -8.72
C LEU A 105 0.32 -0.41 -9.59
N LEU A 106 0.99 0.75 -9.47
CA LEU A 106 0.75 1.88 -10.39
C LEU A 106 1.14 1.55 -11.83
N LYS A 107 2.23 0.79 -12.04
CA LYS A 107 2.74 0.44 -13.36
C LYS A 107 1.88 -0.60 -14.08
N MET A 108 1.44 -1.64 -13.38
CA MET A 108 0.47 -2.62 -13.92
C MET A 108 -0.86 -1.98 -14.31
N GLU A 109 -1.31 -0.97 -13.56
CA GLU A 109 -2.56 -0.28 -13.91
C GLU A 109 -2.39 0.77 -15.00
N LEU A 110 -1.19 1.33 -15.18
CA LEU A 110 -0.85 2.21 -16.31
C LEU A 110 -0.74 1.42 -17.63
N ASP A 111 -0.29 0.16 -17.57
CA ASP A 111 -0.15 -0.74 -18.73
C ASP A 111 -1.49 -1.34 -19.20
N ARG A 112 -2.60 -1.18 -18.45
CA ARG A 112 -3.92 -1.58 -18.96
C ARG A 112 -4.46 -0.52 -19.90
N ASP A 113 -4.72 -0.94 -21.14
CA ASP A 113 -5.42 -0.15 -22.16
C ASP A 113 -6.77 0.35 -21.61
N ILE A 114 -6.84 1.60 -21.17
CA ILE A 114 -8.07 2.20 -20.63
C ILE A 114 -9.25 2.05 -21.61
N PRO A 115 -9.08 2.27 -22.93
CA PRO A 115 -10.10 1.93 -23.92
C PRO A 115 -10.66 0.50 -23.78
N SER A 116 -9.84 -0.50 -23.46
CA SER A 116 -10.30 -1.88 -23.22
C SER A 116 -11.17 -2.00 -21.97
N ILE A 117 -10.81 -1.28 -20.90
CA ILE A 117 -11.58 -1.23 -19.65
C ILE A 117 -12.94 -0.58 -19.90
N ILE A 118 -12.96 0.50 -20.69
CA ILE A 118 -14.21 1.20 -21.04
C ILE A 118 -15.12 0.29 -21.87
N ARG A 119 -14.56 -0.43 -22.86
CA ARG A 119 -15.31 -1.41 -23.67
C ARG A 119 -15.91 -2.56 -22.85
N GLN A 120 -15.31 -2.90 -21.69
CA GLN A 120 -15.86 -3.93 -20.81
C GLN A 120 -17.18 -3.50 -20.15
N GLY A 121 -17.41 -2.19 -20.03
CA GLY A 121 -18.61 -1.62 -19.42
C GLY A 121 -18.59 -1.66 -17.90
N GLU A 122 -19.56 -0.97 -17.28
CA GLU A 122 -19.71 -0.94 -15.83
C GLU A 122 -19.98 -2.34 -15.24
N GLY A 123 -19.57 -2.53 -13.98
CA GLY A 123 -19.74 -3.80 -13.32
C GLY A 123 -19.42 -3.76 -11.83
N PRO A 124 -19.25 -4.93 -11.19
CA PRO A 124 -19.01 -5.00 -9.75
C PRO A 124 -17.73 -4.30 -9.27
N PHE A 125 -16.75 -4.16 -10.16
CA PHE A 125 -15.43 -3.60 -9.86
C PHE A 125 -15.09 -2.36 -10.68
N LEU A 126 -16.01 -1.87 -11.51
CA LEU A 126 -15.79 -0.75 -12.42
C LEU A 126 -17.05 0.11 -12.49
N GLU A 127 -16.90 1.42 -12.29
CA GLU A 127 -17.98 2.41 -12.37
C GLU A 127 -17.51 3.60 -13.21
N PHE A 128 -18.41 4.17 -14.00
CA PHE A 128 -18.18 5.38 -14.78
C PHE A 128 -18.98 6.55 -14.20
N LYS A 129 -18.40 7.75 -14.30
CA LYS A 129 -19.06 9.01 -13.99
C LYS A 129 -18.62 10.05 -15.01
N SER A 130 -19.58 10.72 -15.64
CA SER A 130 -19.28 11.72 -16.66
C SER A 130 -18.49 12.89 -16.09
N THR A 131 -18.80 13.31 -14.86
CA THR A 131 -18.18 14.46 -14.18
C THR A 131 -18.08 14.19 -12.68
N PHE A 132 -17.24 14.97 -11.99
CA PHE A 132 -17.16 14.94 -10.53
C PHE A 132 -18.18 15.86 -9.86
N ARG A 133 -18.28 17.10 -10.34
CA ARG A 133 -19.13 18.15 -9.76
C ARG A 133 -19.71 19.13 -10.77
N TRP A 134 -19.43 18.97 -12.06
CA TRP A 134 -20.04 19.77 -13.11
C TRP A 134 -21.33 19.12 -13.62
N ASP A 135 -22.43 19.84 -13.51
CA ASP A 135 -23.72 19.42 -14.06
C ASP A 135 -23.80 19.83 -15.54
N MET A 136 -23.78 18.84 -16.43
CA MET A 136 -23.77 19.05 -17.88
C MET A 136 -25.08 19.65 -18.39
N GLU A 137 -26.21 19.32 -17.78
CA GLU A 137 -27.53 19.83 -18.18
C GLU A 137 -27.73 21.27 -17.69
N GLN A 138 -27.36 21.53 -16.44
CA GLN A 138 -27.57 22.84 -15.82
C GLN A 138 -26.39 23.80 -16.04
N SER A 139 -25.29 23.33 -16.64
CA SER A 139 -24.07 24.09 -16.90
C SER A 139 -23.57 24.85 -15.66
N ARG A 140 -23.54 24.18 -14.50
CA ARG A 140 -23.11 24.77 -13.24
C ARG A 140 -22.49 23.73 -12.31
N THR A 141 -21.81 24.21 -11.27
CA THR A 141 -21.31 23.32 -10.21
C THR A 141 -22.48 22.76 -9.38
N ASN A 142 -22.51 21.44 -9.19
CA ASN A 142 -23.52 20.72 -8.43
C ASN A 142 -22.87 19.80 -7.38
N ARG A 143 -23.04 20.13 -6.10
CA ARG A 143 -22.54 19.33 -4.97
C ARG A 143 -23.22 17.96 -4.82
N GLN A 144 -24.38 17.77 -5.42
CA GLN A 144 -25.04 16.46 -5.38
C GLN A 144 -24.26 15.42 -6.19
N LEU A 145 -23.64 15.83 -7.30
CA LEU A 145 -22.79 14.95 -8.12
C LEU A 145 -21.56 14.46 -7.35
N GLU A 146 -20.94 15.35 -6.58
CA GLU A 146 -19.84 15.00 -5.67
C GLU A 146 -20.29 13.91 -4.67
N GLY A 147 -21.51 14.03 -4.14
CA GLY A 147 -22.12 13.02 -3.28
C GLY A 147 -22.34 11.66 -3.96
N VAL A 148 -22.66 11.64 -5.27
CA VAL A 148 -22.83 10.41 -6.06
C VAL A 148 -21.49 9.71 -6.28
N VAL A 149 -20.43 10.46 -6.59
CA VAL A 149 -19.06 9.93 -6.70
C VAL A 149 -18.62 9.35 -5.36
N LEU A 150 -18.78 10.10 -4.27
CA LEU A 150 -18.40 9.66 -2.92
C LEU A 150 -19.19 8.43 -2.46
N LYS A 151 -20.47 8.31 -2.84
CA LYS A 151 -21.27 7.10 -2.60
C LYS A 151 -20.65 5.88 -3.28
N SER A 152 -20.22 6.03 -4.54
CA SER A 152 -19.57 4.95 -5.29
C SER A 152 -18.24 4.55 -4.65
N LEU A 153 -17.43 5.53 -4.24
CA LEU A 153 -16.19 5.31 -3.49
C LEU A 153 -16.44 4.57 -2.17
N ALA A 154 -17.45 4.98 -1.39
CA ALA A 154 -17.82 4.30 -0.14
C ALA A 154 -18.21 2.83 -0.39
N GLY A 155 -18.97 2.56 -1.47
CA GLY A 155 -19.32 1.21 -1.90
C GLY A 155 -18.09 0.35 -2.19
N PHE A 156 -17.11 0.88 -2.94
CA PHE A 156 -15.85 0.18 -3.21
C PHE A 156 -15.01 -0.03 -1.95
N LEU A 157 -14.87 0.98 -1.08
CA LEU A 157 -14.12 0.89 0.17
C LEU A 157 -14.70 -0.17 1.12
N ASN A 158 -16.02 -0.32 1.18
CA ASN A 158 -16.69 -1.33 2.01
C ASN A 158 -16.67 -2.74 1.41
N SER A 159 -16.32 -2.89 0.14
CA SER A 159 -16.27 -4.19 -0.52
C SER A 159 -15.06 -5.03 -0.07
N ASN A 160 -15.03 -6.32 -0.44
CA ASN A 160 -13.90 -7.20 -0.18
C ASN A 160 -12.72 -6.99 -1.14
N HIS A 161 -12.98 -6.45 -2.34
CA HIS A 161 -12.02 -6.42 -3.44
C HIS A 161 -11.61 -5.00 -3.84
N GLY A 162 -12.36 -3.98 -3.42
CA GLY A 162 -12.18 -2.62 -3.89
C GLY A 162 -12.83 -2.42 -5.26
N GLY A 163 -12.25 -1.54 -6.06
CA GLY A 163 -12.69 -1.34 -7.44
C GLY A 163 -12.02 -0.15 -8.10
N THR A 164 -12.45 0.15 -9.32
CA THR A 164 -12.01 1.28 -10.12
C THR A 164 -13.20 2.18 -10.44
N LEU A 165 -13.02 3.50 -10.31
CA LEU A 165 -13.98 4.51 -10.71
C LEU A 165 -13.32 5.41 -11.76
N LEU A 166 -13.91 5.49 -12.95
CA LEU A 166 -13.48 6.42 -14.00
C LEU A 166 -14.37 7.65 -13.98
N ILE A 167 -13.74 8.83 -13.98
CA ILE A 167 -14.40 10.14 -14.04
C ILE A 167 -13.99 10.82 -15.35
N GLY A 168 -14.95 11.42 -16.03
CA GLY A 168 -14.78 11.92 -17.41
C GLY A 168 -15.21 10.91 -18.46
N VAL A 169 -16.00 9.90 -18.09
CA VAL A 169 -16.52 8.85 -18.98
C VAL A 169 -18.02 8.71 -18.73
N ALA A 170 -18.83 8.78 -19.79
CA ALA A 170 -20.27 8.60 -19.71
C ALA A 170 -20.67 7.14 -19.53
N ASP A 171 -21.93 6.90 -19.16
CA ASP A 171 -22.45 5.56 -18.88
C ASP A 171 -22.42 4.64 -20.12
N ASP A 172 -22.43 5.20 -21.32
CA ASP A 172 -22.28 4.49 -22.60
C ASP A 172 -20.81 4.27 -23.03
N GLY A 173 -19.86 4.76 -22.23
CA GLY A 173 -18.42 4.69 -22.50
C GLY A 173 -17.87 5.87 -23.31
N GLU A 174 -18.67 6.89 -23.64
CA GLU A 174 -18.16 8.09 -24.31
C GLU A 174 -17.13 8.82 -23.42
N ILE A 175 -15.99 9.21 -24.00
CA ILE A 175 -14.99 10.03 -23.32
C ILE A 175 -15.48 11.48 -23.27
N ILE A 176 -15.92 11.93 -22.09
CA ILE A 176 -16.37 13.30 -21.85
C ILE A 176 -15.20 14.23 -21.54
N GLY A 177 -14.27 13.76 -20.70
CA GLY A 177 -13.14 14.54 -20.20
C GLY A 177 -13.45 15.31 -18.91
N LEU A 178 -12.43 15.97 -18.35
CA LEU A 178 -12.49 16.69 -17.07
C LEU A 178 -12.45 18.22 -17.25
N GLU A 179 -12.44 18.71 -18.48
CA GLU A 179 -12.23 20.13 -18.79
C GLU A 179 -13.29 21.02 -18.11
N ASN A 180 -14.56 20.57 -18.08
CA ASN A 180 -15.63 21.28 -17.38
C ASN A 180 -15.45 21.26 -15.86
N ASP A 181 -15.01 20.14 -15.29
CA ASP A 181 -14.69 20.07 -13.87
C ASP A 181 -13.49 20.96 -13.51
N TYR A 182 -12.48 21.06 -14.38
CA TYR A 182 -11.31 21.91 -14.14
C TYR A 182 -11.66 23.39 -14.03
N GLN A 183 -12.60 23.87 -14.85
CA GLN A 183 -13.05 25.26 -14.82
C GLN A 183 -13.70 25.67 -13.48
N THR A 184 -14.18 24.70 -12.71
CA THR A 184 -14.76 24.95 -11.38
C THR A 184 -13.72 25.07 -10.26
N LEU A 185 -12.43 24.82 -10.56
CA LEU A 185 -11.33 24.80 -9.58
C LEU A 185 -10.63 26.15 -9.47
N LYS A 186 -10.04 26.43 -8.29
CA LYS A 186 -9.09 27.55 -8.14
C LYS A 186 -7.84 27.35 -8.99
N LYS A 187 -7.35 26.10 -9.06
CA LYS A 187 -6.26 25.66 -9.92
C LYS A 187 -6.86 24.73 -10.99
N PRO A 188 -7.13 25.22 -12.21
CA PRO A 188 -7.88 24.47 -13.22
C PRO A 188 -6.98 23.44 -13.93
N ASN A 189 -6.48 22.46 -13.18
CA ASN A 189 -5.60 21.41 -13.68
C ASN A 189 -5.71 20.11 -12.86
N GLN A 190 -4.94 19.10 -13.27
CA GLN A 190 -4.88 17.78 -12.62
C GLN A 190 -4.62 17.87 -11.11
N ASP A 191 -3.59 18.62 -10.68
CA ASP A 191 -3.27 18.76 -9.25
C ASP A 191 -4.43 19.36 -8.45
N GLY A 192 -5.09 20.39 -8.99
CA GLY A 192 -6.23 21.02 -8.33
C GLY A 192 -7.40 20.06 -8.19
N PHE A 193 -7.63 19.23 -9.20
CA PHE A 193 -8.69 18.24 -9.20
C PHE A 193 -8.41 17.10 -8.22
N GLU A 194 -7.18 16.59 -8.19
CA GLU A 194 -6.72 15.61 -7.20
C GLU A 194 -6.91 16.15 -5.77
N GLN A 195 -6.51 17.39 -5.52
CA GLN A 195 -6.68 18.03 -4.22
C GLN A 195 -8.17 18.10 -3.80
N VAL A 196 -9.06 18.43 -4.73
CA VAL A 196 -10.50 18.49 -4.46
C VAL A 196 -11.06 17.11 -4.13
N ILE A 197 -10.72 16.07 -4.89
CA ILE A 197 -11.16 14.70 -4.60
C ILE A 197 -10.65 14.25 -3.23
N MET A 198 -9.36 14.44 -2.93
CA MET A 198 -8.78 14.07 -1.64
C MET A 198 -9.43 14.83 -0.48
N SER A 199 -9.75 16.11 -0.67
CA SER A 199 -10.45 16.92 0.34
C SER A 199 -11.88 16.41 0.56
N ALA A 200 -12.57 16.05 -0.52
CA ALA A 200 -13.92 15.49 -0.46
C ALA A 200 -13.95 14.15 0.29
N ILE A 201 -12.99 13.26 0.00
CA ILE A 201 -12.83 11.99 0.72
C ILE A 201 -12.55 12.25 2.20
N ALA A 202 -11.59 13.11 2.53
CA ALA A 202 -11.21 13.40 3.90
C ALA A 202 -12.37 13.96 4.72
N ALA A 203 -13.15 14.88 4.14
CA ALA A 203 -14.27 15.55 4.81
C ALA A 203 -15.48 14.63 5.00
N ASN A 204 -15.78 13.77 4.01
CA ASN A 204 -17.05 13.05 3.97
C ASN A 204 -16.95 11.56 4.33
N LEU A 205 -15.78 10.94 4.18
CA LEU A 205 -15.54 9.51 4.44
C LEU A 205 -14.51 9.29 5.57
N GLY A 206 -13.53 10.19 5.69
CA GLY A 206 -12.47 10.19 6.69
C GLY A 206 -11.08 10.29 6.08
N ALA A 207 -10.21 11.09 6.71
CA ALA A 207 -8.87 11.38 6.21
C ALA A 207 -7.93 10.16 6.13
N ASP A 208 -8.16 9.13 6.96
CA ASP A 208 -7.42 7.87 6.91
C ASP A 208 -7.62 7.12 5.58
N LEU A 209 -8.80 7.29 4.97
CA LEU A 209 -9.18 6.60 3.73
C LEU A 209 -8.54 7.19 2.47
N CYS A 210 -7.96 8.40 2.54
CA CYS A 210 -7.22 8.95 1.41
C CYS A 210 -6.07 8.02 0.98
N SER A 211 -5.47 7.29 1.92
CA SER A 211 -4.41 6.31 1.63
C SER A 211 -4.90 5.04 0.90
N HIS A 212 -6.21 4.81 0.85
CA HIS A 212 -6.85 3.69 0.16
C HIS A 212 -7.26 4.03 -1.27
N VAL A 213 -7.14 5.29 -1.69
CA VAL A 213 -7.54 5.75 -3.03
C VAL A 213 -6.30 6.26 -3.75
N SER A 214 -5.94 5.62 -4.86
CA SER A 214 -4.89 6.09 -5.76
C SER A 214 -5.53 6.78 -6.97
N ILE A 215 -5.05 7.98 -7.29
CA ILE A 215 -5.57 8.81 -8.39
C ILE A 215 -4.57 8.78 -9.53
N LEU A 216 -5.05 8.46 -10.73
CA LEU A 216 -4.28 8.44 -11.97
C LEU A 216 -5.01 9.27 -13.01
N PHE A 217 -4.28 9.98 -13.85
CA PHE A 217 -4.83 10.72 -14.97
C PHE A 217 -4.39 10.09 -16.29
N HIS A 218 -5.33 9.97 -17.22
CA HIS A 218 -5.08 9.43 -18.56
C HIS A 218 -5.59 10.42 -19.60
N VAL A 219 -4.86 10.55 -20.70
CA VAL A 219 -5.28 11.37 -21.85
C VAL A 219 -5.68 10.44 -22.99
N ILE A 220 -6.92 10.55 -23.44
CA ILE A 220 -7.51 9.76 -24.52
C ILE A 220 -8.22 10.74 -25.44
N ASP A 221 -7.92 10.70 -26.74
CA ASP A 221 -8.51 11.60 -27.74
C ASP A 221 -8.44 13.09 -27.33
N ASN A 222 -7.29 13.52 -26.81
CA ASN A 222 -7.02 14.86 -26.26
C ASN A 222 -7.90 15.30 -25.07
N LYS A 223 -8.71 14.40 -24.50
CA LYS A 223 -9.49 14.64 -23.29
C LYS A 223 -8.80 13.97 -22.10
N THR A 224 -8.75 14.67 -20.97
CA THR A 224 -8.20 14.08 -19.74
C THR A 224 -9.31 13.38 -18.97
N ILE A 225 -9.10 12.13 -18.58
CA ILE A 225 -9.96 11.40 -17.64
C ILE A 225 -9.21 11.12 -16.33
N CYS A 226 -9.96 10.89 -15.25
CA CYS A 226 -9.40 10.52 -13.95
C CYS A 226 -9.81 9.10 -13.59
N ARG A 227 -8.85 8.28 -13.20
CA ARG A 227 -9.03 6.93 -12.71
C ARG A 227 -8.72 6.89 -11.22
N LEU A 228 -9.71 6.48 -10.44
CA LEU A 228 -9.59 6.24 -9.00
C LEU A 228 -9.52 4.74 -8.75
N ILE A 229 -8.37 4.27 -8.27
CA ILE A 229 -8.18 2.88 -7.84
C ILE A 229 -8.40 2.82 -6.34
N VAL A 230 -9.41 2.05 -5.92
CA VAL A 230 -9.88 2.01 -4.54
C VAL A 230 -9.56 0.65 -3.94
N SER A 231 -8.78 0.63 -2.86
CA SER A 231 -8.49 -0.56 -2.07
C SER A 231 -9.48 -0.74 -0.92
N PRO A 232 -9.84 -1.98 -0.53
CA PRO A 232 -10.72 -2.23 0.61
C PRO A 232 -10.28 -1.53 1.89
N SER A 233 -11.24 -1.03 2.67
CA SER A 233 -10.98 -0.43 3.97
C SER A 233 -10.85 -1.47 5.09
N ALA A 234 -10.03 -1.16 6.09
CA ALA A 234 -9.88 -1.96 7.31
C ALA A 234 -11.03 -1.74 8.32
N ARG A 235 -11.91 -0.77 8.07
CA ARG A 235 -13.08 -0.45 8.89
C ARG A 235 -14.32 -0.19 8.02
N PRO A 236 -15.53 -0.29 8.60
CA PRO A 236 -16.72 0.25 7.97
C PRO A 236 -16.54 1.73 7.59
N VAL A 237 -16.92 2.07 6.36
CA VAL A 237 -16.86 3.43 5.81
C VAL A 237 -18.29 3.95 5.68
N TYR A 238 -18.56 5.04 6.38
CA TYR A 238 -19.81 5.77 6.30
C TYR A 238 -19.58 7.04 5.49
N LEU A 239 -20.55 7.38 4.65
CA LEU A 239 -20.60 8.66 3.96
C LEU A 239 -21.46 9.62 4.76
N ASN A 240 -20.85 10.74 5.19
CA ASN A 240 -21.53 11.79 5.92
C ASN A 240 -22.31 12.70 4.95
N GLN A 241 -23.62 12.44 4.80
CA GLN A 241 -24.52 13.34 4.09
C GLN A 241 -25.28 14.20 5.12
N GLY A 242 -24.67 15.33 5.50
CA GLY A 242 -25.21 16.18 6.57
C GLY A 242 -25.13 15.48 7.93
N ASN A 243 -26.26 15.39 8.64
CA ASN A 243 -26.33 14.80 10.00
C ASN A 243 -26.59 13.28 10.03
N ASN A 244 -26.76 12.61 8.88
CA ASN A 244 -27.10 11.19 8.86
C ASN A 244 -26.01 10.37 8.13
N PRO A 245 -25.08 9.73 8.87
CA PRO A 245 -24.07 8.88 8.26
C PRO A 245 -24.70 7.63 7.66
N LYS A 246 -24.43 7.37 6.37
CA LYS A 246 -24.96 6.20 5.65
C LYS A 246 -23.85 5.25 5.26
N LEU A 247 -24.10 3.95 5.43
CA LEU A 247 -23.20 2.91 4.96
C LEU A 247 -23.67 2.40 3.59
N TYR A 248 -22.77 2.42 2.62
CA TYR A 248 -23.05 2.01 1.25
C TYR A 248 -22.26 0.74 0.90
N ILE A 249 -22.89 -0.19 0.18
CA ILE A 249 -22.24 -1.40 -0.32
C ILE A 249 -22.49 -1.58 -1.81
N ARG A 250 -21.52 -2.19 -2.50
CA ARG A 250 -21.70 -2.68 -3.87
C ARG A 250 -22.53 -3.95 -3.87
N THR A 251 -23.55 -4.01 -4.71
CA THR A 251 -24.35 -5.21 -5.00
C THR A 251 -24.41 -5.36 -6.52
N GLY A 252 -23.55 -6.22 -7.07
CA GLY A 252 -23.30 -6.24 -8.52
C GLY A 252 -22.77 -4.87 -9.00
N GLY A 253 -23.28 -4.41 -10.14
CA GLY A 253 -22.94 -3.10 -10.71
C GLY A 253 -23.58 -1.89 -10.03
N ALA A 254 -24.35 -2.04 -8.93
CA ALA A 254 -25.00 -0.91 -8.25
C ALA A 254 -24.49 -0.68 -6.82
N THR A 255 -24.71 0.53 -6.30
CA THR A 255 -24.41 0.88 -4.90
C THR A 255 -25.69 1.19 -4.13
N ARG A 256 -25.97 0.39 -3.10
CA ARG A 256 -27.16 0.54 -2.23
C ARG A 256 -26.79 1.04 -0.84
N ASP A 257 -27.66 1.84 -0.23
CA ASP A 257 -27.58 2.13 1.20
C ASP A 257 -28.11 0.97 2.03
N LEU A 258 -27.48 0.76 3.19
CA LEU A 258 -27.93 -0.17 4.21
C LEU A 258 -28.67 0.59 5.29
N ASN A 259 -29.77 0.01 5.78
CA ASN A 259 -30.38 0.48 7.01
C ASN A 259 -29.49 0.13 8.22
N ILE A 260 -29.83 0.63 9.41
CA ILE A 260 -29.02 0.45 10.62
C ILE A 260 -28.80 -1.04 10.94
N GLN A 261 -29.86 -1.85 10.84
CA GLN A 261 -29.77 -3.28 11.13
C GLN A 261 -28.85 -4.00 10.13
N GLU A 262 -29.08 -3.79 8.84
CA GLU A 262 -28.24 -4.36 7.78
C GLU A 262 -26.78 -3.92 7.90
N ALA A 263 -26.52 -2.65 8.26
CA ALA A 263 -25.18 -2.12 8.42
C ALA A 263 -24.44 -2.79 9.58
N LEU A 264 -25.12 -3.03 10.71
CA LEU A 264 -24.55 -3.74 11.85
C LEU A 264 -24.23 -5.20 11.51
N GLU A 265 -25.18 -5.90 10.87
CA GLU A 265 -25.01 -7.29 10.44
C GLU A 265 -23.86 -7.40 9.42
N PHE A 266 -23.88 -6.60 8.37
CA PHE A 266 -22.84 -6.56 7.34
C PHE A 266 -21.46 -6.26 7.94
N SER A 267 -21.37 -5.25 8.82
CA SER A 267 -20.10 -4.86 9.44
C SER A 267 -19.51 -5.98 10.29
N SER A 268 -20.37 -6.72 11.00
CA SER A 268 -19.94 -7.89 11.75
C SER A 268 -19.40 -8.99 10.83
N ILE A 269 -20.04 -9.28 9.71
CA ILE A 269 -19.58 -10.34 8.79
C ILE A 269 -18.27 -9.96 8.10
N ARG A 270 -18.17 -8.70 7.64
CA ARG A 270 -17.06 -8.21 6.80
C ARG A 270 -15.75 -8.01 7.57
N TRP A 271 -15.83 -7.52 8.81
CA TRP A 271 -14.65 -7.16 9.61
C TRP A 271 -14.51 -7.96 10.91
N ASN A 272 -15.51 -8.71 11.36
CA ASN A 272 -15.44 -9.50 12.60
C ASN A 272 -15.15 -11.00 12.39
N ARG A 273 -14.57 -11.39 11.24
CA ARG A 273 -14.02 -12.75 11.06
C ARG A 273 -12.68 -12.92 11.81
N THR A 274 -12.77 -12.87 13.13
CA THR A 274 -11.79 -13.43 14.06
C THR A 274 -12.60 -14.14 15.13
N ASN A 275 -13.00 -15.38 14.85
CA ASN A 275 -13.43 -16.41 15.81
C ASN A 275 -13.80 -17.64 15.00
N TYR A 276 -12.80 -18.42 14.57
CA TYR A 276 -12.75 -19.90 14.62
C TYR A 276 -11.29 -20.31 14.47
#